data_AF-A0A848ZAA8-F1
#
_entry.id   AF-A0A848ZAA8-F1
#
_cell.length_a   1.000
_cell.length_b   1.000
_cell.length_c   1.000
_cell.angle_alpha   90.00
_cell.angle_beta   90.00
_cell.angle_gamma   90.00
#
_symmetry.space_group_name_H-M   'P 1'
#
loop_
_entity.id
_entity.type
_entity.pdbx_description
1 polymer ?
#
loop_
_entity_poly.entity_id
_entity_poly.type
_entity_poly.pdbx_seq_one_letter_code
_entity_poly.pdbx_strand_id
1 'polypeptide(L)'
;MGIFNGMTRRKFMKAAAVGAGAMAGGGGLLLPDRARAALTPPGGKFNNIELTYFQDSNWLHAPLWLSDHFKREAGVGIASRELYDGGDTVAKVLPQLLSRNPRFDWVQFPSLFFGAFAETGQLEPLDAYFEEYADADAYHDWVMPAYGEF
;
A
#
# COMPACT_ATOMS: atom_id res chain seq x y z
N MET A 1 22.03 -23.62 6.32
CA MET A 1 22.69 -22.31 6.55
C MET A 1 22.16 -21.34 5.51
N GLY A 2 21.51 -20.27 5.95
CA GLY A 2 20.54 -19.51 5.14
C GLY A 2 21.15 -18.63 4.05
N ILE A 3 20.56 -18.72 2.86
CA ILE A 3 20.80 -17.97 1.60
C ILE A 3 20.73 -16.42 1.71
N PHE A 4 20.55 -15.87 2.91
CA PHE A 4 20.40 -14.44 3.14
C PHE A 4 21.40 -13.84 4.14
N ASN A 5 22.39 -14.61 4.59
CA ASN A 5 23.44 -14.06 5.46
C ASN A 5 24.39 -13.20 4.60
N GLY A 6 24.25 -11.86 4.66
CA GLY A 6 25.15 -10.90 4.01
C GLY A 6 24.58 -10.09 2.83
N MET A 7 23.26 -10.07 2.61
CA MET A 7 22.67 -9.25 1.53
C MET A 7 22.39 -7.81 2.00
N THR A 8 23.02 -6.84 1.34
CA THR A 8 22.74 -5.41 1.58
C THR A 8 21.41 -4.99 0.97
N ARG A 9 20.77 -3.95 1.53
CA ARG A 9 19.46 -3.39 1.08
C ARG A 9 19.37 -3.20 -0.45
N ARG A 10 20.48 -2.82 -1.09
CA ARG A 10 20.57 -2.67 -2.55
C ARG A 10 20.45 -3.99 -3.33
N LYS A 11 20.97 -5.10 -2.79
CA LYS A 11 20.84 -6.43 -3.40
C LYS A 11 19.42 -6.98 -3.21
N PHE A 12 18.78 -6.71 -2.07
CA PHE A 12 17.37 -7.02 -1.84
C PHE A 12 16.45 -6.29 -2.85
N MET A 13 16.63 -4.98 -3.02
CA MET A 13 15.84 -4.19 -3.99
C MET A 13 16.09 -4.61 -5.44
N LYS A 14 17.32 -5.00 -5.80
CA LYS A 14 17.60 -5.57 -7.12
C LYS A 14 16.93 -6.93 -7.33
N ALA A 15 16.89 -7.78 -6.32
CA ALA A 15 16.18 -9.06 -6.41
C ALA A 15 14.66 -8.86 -6.56
N ALA A 16 14.09 -7.89 -5.83
CA ALA A 16 12.69 -7.52 -5.96
C ALA A 16 12.36 -6.92 -7.35
N ALA A 17 13.24 -6.07 -7.89
CA ALA A 17 13.06 -5.47 -9.22
C ALA A 17 13.20 -6.50 -10.36
N VAL A 18 14.07 -7.51 -10.21
CA VAL A 18 14.15 -8.64 -11.15
C VAL A 18 12.88 -9.50 -11.06
N GLY A 19 12.28 -9.63 -9.88
CA GLY A 19 10.97 -10.27 -9.70
C GLY A 19 9.83 -9.53 -10.41
N ALA A 20 9.81 -8.19 -10.37
CA ALA A 20 8.81 -7.39 -11.07
C ALA A 20 9.00 -7.38 -12.60
N GLY A 21 10.26 -7.36 -13.08
CA GLY A 21 10.56 -7.41 -14.52
C GLY A 21 10.29 -8.76 -15.17
N ALA A 22 10.31 -9.86 -14.41
CA ALA A 22 10.03 -11.21 -14.92
C ALA A 22 8.53 -11.49 -15.11
N MET A 23 7.63 -10.65 -14.59
CA MET A 23 6.17 -10.84 -14.71
C MET A 23 5.57 -10.19 -15.97
N ALA A 24 6.29 -9.28 -16.65
CA ALA A 24 5.79 -8.57 -17.83
C ALA A 24 6.17 -9.25 -19.18
N GLY A 25 7.02 -10.28 -19.17
CA GLY A 25 7.46 -10.99 -20.37
C GLY A 25 7.21 -12.48 -20.24
N GLY A 26 6.14 -12.97 -20.88
CA GLY A 26 5.72 -14.37 -20.83
C GLY A 26 6.86 -15.37 -21.10
N GLY A 27 6.98 -16.37 -20.22
CA GLY A 27 7.90 -17.49 -20.35
C GLY A 27 8.14 -18.13 -18.99
N GLY A 28 7.46 -19.26 -18.73
CA GLY A 28 7.40 -19.87 -17.41
C GLY A 28 8.76 -20.14 -16.76
N LEU A 29 8.93 -19.62 -15.55
CA LEU A 29 9.89 -20.11 -14.58
C LEU A 29 9.25 -20.05 -13.19
N LEU A 30 8.66 -21.18 -12.83
CA LEU A 30 8.37 -21.66 -11.47
C LEU A 30 8.39 -20.57 -10.38
N LEU A 31 7.24 -19.90 -10.20
CA LEU A 31 6.94 -19.23 -8.95
C LEU A 31 7.00 -20.28 -7.84
N PRO A 32 7.89 -20.15 -6.83
CA PRO A 32 7.85 -21.04 -5.69
C PRO A 32 6.53 -20.82 -4.94
N ASP A 33 5.95 -21.88 -4.36
CA ASP A 33 4.71 -21.86 -3.57
C ASP A 33 4.68 -20.81 -2.42
N ARG A 34 5.79 -20.09 -2.17
CA ARG A 34 5.91 -18.94 -1.25
C ARG A 34 5.30 -17.63 -1.76
N ALA A 35 5.11 -17.45 -3.07
CA ALA A 35 4.34 -16.32 -3.60
C ALA A 35 2.84 -16.45 -3.27
N ARG A 36 2.38 -17.69 -3.04
CA ARG A 36 1.01 -18.06 -2.66
C ARG A 36 0.66 -17.79 -1.19
N ALA A 37 1.58 -17.27 -0.37
CA ALA A 37 1.43 -17.09 1.09
C ALA A 37 1.80 -15.68 1.61
N ALA A 38 2.10 -14.71 0.74
CA ALA A 38 2.88 -13.52 1.12
C ALA A 38 2.08 -12.23 1.43
N LEU A 39 0.75 -12.21 1.36
CA LEU A 39 -0.05 -10.98 1.59
C LEU A 39 -1.36 -11.16 2.38
N THR A 40 -1.67 -12.33 2.93
CA THR A 40 -3.07 -12.69 3.22
C THR A 40 -3.77 -11.84 4.31
N PRO A 41 -5.07 -11.52 4.15
CA PRO A 41 -6.07 -12.60 4.22
C PRO A 41 -7.34 -12.48 3.35
N PRO A 42 -7.82 -13.64 2.86
CA PRO A 42 -9.15 -14.09 3.31
C PRO A 42 -9.05 -15.23 4.34
N GLY A 43 -9.50 -14.97 5.59
CA GLY A 43 -9.59 -15.93 6.71
C GLY A 43 -8.36 -16.03 7.65
N GLY A 44 -7.28 -15.33 7.35
CA GLY A 44 -6.04 -15.30 8.15
C GLY A 44 -5.75 -13.93 8.80
N LYS A 45 -4.62 -13.82 9.51
CA LYS A 45 -4.15 -12.60 10.19
C LYS A 45 -2.69 -12.33 9.82
N PHE A 46 -2.32 -11.06 9.62
CA PHE A 46 -0.92 -10.65 9.45
C PHE A 46 -0.11 -10.87 10.73
N ASN A 47 1.20 -11.07 10.59
CA ASN A 47 2.14 -11.26 11.71
C ASN A 47 2.46 -9.94 12.44
N ASN A 48 1.45 -9.29 13.02
CA ASN A 48 1.61 -8.08 13.83
C ASN A 48 2.44 -6.98 13.13
N ILE A 49 2.01 -6.59 11.93
CA ILE A 49 2.61 -5.48 11.18
C ILE A 49 2.27 -4.16 11.90
N GLU A 50 3.19 -3.20 11.85
CA GLU A 50 3.01 -1.85 12.36
C GLU A 50 3.29 -0.85 11.22
N LEU A 51 2.37 0.06 10.97
CA LEU A 51 2.44 1.04 9.89
C LEU A 51 2.75 2.44 10.43
N THR A 52 3.52 3.19 9.65
CA THR A 52 3.70 4.63 9.82
C THR A 52 2.65 5.38 9.00
N TYR A 53 1.83 6.19 9.69
CA TYR A 53 0.68 6.86 9.10
C TYR A 53 0.94 8.35 8.89
N PHE A 54 0.77 8.84 7.67
CA PHE A 54 0.88 10.25 7.31
C PHE A 54 -0.49 10.81 6.94
N GLN A 55 -0.97 11.74 7.73
CA GLN A 55 -2.39 12.11 7.72
C GLN A 55 -2.60 13.61 7.46
N ASP A 56 -3.54 13.90 6.58
CA ASP A 56 -4.16 15.23 6.47
C ASP A 56 -4.97 15.55 7.73
N SER A 57 -4.65 16.66 8.40
CA SER A 57 -5.33 17.14 9.60
C SER A 57 -6.74 17.65 9.38
N ASN A 58 -7.15 17.91 8.13
CA ASN A 58 -8.47 18.43 7.79
C ASN A 58 -9.54 17.32 7.65
N TRP A 59 -9.15 16.05 7.72
CA TRP A 59 -10.05 14.90 7.52
C TRP A 59 -10.14 13.97 8.73
N LEU A 60 -11.19 13.16 8.72
CA LEU A 60 -11.52 12.18 9.74
C LEU A 60 -10.39 11.16 9.99
N HIS A 61 -10.14 10.87 11.27
CA HIS A 61 -9.07 9.99 11.75
C HIS A 61 -9.49 8.51 11.84
N ALA A 62 -10.32 8.03 10.91
CA ALA A 62 -10.92 6.69 10.98
C ALA A 62 -9.87 5.56 11.19
N PRO A 63 -8.68 5.59 10.56
CA PRO A 63 -7.67 4.56 10.79
C PRO A 63 -7.18 4.46 12.25
N LEU A 64 -7.12 5.60 12.95
CA LEU A 64 -6.69 5.64 14.34
C LEU A 64 -7.79 5.12 15.27
N TRP A 65 -9.04 5.50 15.02
CA TRP A 65 -10.19 5.04 15.81
C TRP A 65 -10.42 3.54 15.68
N LEU A 66 -10.12 2.99 14.50
CA LEU A 66 -10.25 1.57 14.20
C LEU A 66 -8.96 0.77 14.47
N SER A 67 -7.92 1.40 15.03
CA SER A 67 -6.60 0.78 15.19
C SER A 67 -6.64 -0.51 16.03
N ASP A 68 -7.37 -0.50 17.14
CA ASP A 68 -7.59 -1.70 17.97
C ASP A 68 -8.32 -2.81 17.21
N HIS A 69 -9.25 -2.44 16.33
CA HIS A 69 -9.97 -3.40 15.49
C HIS A 69 -9.02 -4.00 14.44
N PHE A 70 -8.25 -3.17 13.72
CA PHE A 70 -7.25 -3.64 12.76
C PHE A 70 -6.20 -4.54 13.40
N LYS A 71 -5.74 -4.22 14.61
CA LYS A 71 -4.76 -5.04 15.31
C LYS A 71 -5.35 -6.39 15.73
N ARG A 72 -6.60 -6.41 16.15
CA ARG A 72 -7.28 -7.65 16.57
C ARG A 72 -7.59 -8.55 15.38
N GLU A 73 -8.26 -8.02 14.36
CA GLU A 73 -8.78 -8.79 13.23
C GLU A 73 -7.70 -9.06 12.17
N ALA A 74 -6.97 -8.02 11.76
CA ALA A 74 -5.98 -8.12 10.68
C ALA A 74 -4.55 -8.30 11.21
N GLY A 75 -4.26 -7.94 12.46
CA GLY A 75 -2.88 -7.97 12.96
C GLY A 75 -2.05 -6.79 12.44
N VAL A 76 -2.70 -5.69 12.09
CA VAL A 76 -2.07 -4.46 11.61
C VAL A 76 -2.28 -3.37 12.65
N GLY A 77 -1.20 -2.75 13.10
CA GLY A 77 -1.20 -1.60 14.01
C GLY A 77 -0.68 -0.34 13.35
N ILE A 78 -0.78 0.78 14.06
CA ILE A 78 -0.20 2.06 13.68
C ILE A 78 0.87 2.39 14.71
N ALA A 79 2.15 2.33 14.32
CA ALA A 79 3.27 2.64 15.21
C ALA A 79 3.41 4.14 15.45
N SER A 80 3.17 4.95 14.42
CA SER A 80 3.31 6.40 14.51
C SER A 80 2.36 7.11 13.56
N ARG A 81 2.07 8.37 13.91
CA ARG A 81 1.28 9.28 13.09
C ARG A 81 2.00 10.61 12.97
N GLU A 82 2.17 11.07 11.74
CA GLU A 82 2.60 12.44 11.42
C GLU A 82 1.44 13.15 10.72
N LEU A 83 1.12 14.37 11.17
CA LEU A 83 0.05 15.20 10.61
C LEU A 83 0.63 16.24 9.66
N TYR A 84 -0.12 16.57 8.62
CA TYR A 84 0.15 17.71 7.74
C TYR A 84 -1.17 18.44 7.42
N ASP A 85 -1.08 19.73 7.09
CA ASP A 85 -2.25 20.51 6.67
C ASP A 85 -2.66 20.14 5.25
N GLY A 86 -3.95 19.96 4.97
CA GLY A 86 -4.43 19.62 3.62
C GLY A 86 -4.03 20.65 2.54
N GLY A 87 -3.84 21.92 2.88
CA GLY A 87 -3.27 22.93 1.98
C GLY A 87 -1.83 22.63 1.57
N ASP A 88 -1.08 21.89 2.39
CA ASP A 88 0.31 21.50 2.18
C ASP A 88 0.46 20.12 1.51
N THR A 89 -0.64 19.45 1.12
CA THR A 89 -0.60 18.06 0.60
C THR A 89 0.44 17.89 -0.50
N VAL A 90 0.45 18.76 -1.51
CA VAL A 90 1.42 18.68 -2.62
C VAL A 90 2.85 18.89 -2.10
N ALA A 91 3.07 19.88 -1.24
CA ALA A 91 4.40 20.20 -0.73
C ALA A 91 4.97 19.10 0.19
N LYS A 92 4.10 18.33 0.86
CA LYS A 92 4.50 17.33 1.86
C LYS A 92 4.54 15.92 1.33
N VAL A 93 3.60 15.54 0.46
CA VAL A 93 3.45 14.17 -0.04
C VAL A 93 4.20 13.98 -1.36
N LEU A 94 4.02 14.88 -2.34
CA LEU A 94 4.56 14.68 -3.69
C LEU A 94 6.09 14.53 -3.72
N PRO A 95 6.90 15.35 -3.02
CA PRO A 95 8.36 15.16 -3.01
C PRO A 95 8.78 13.80 -2.45
N GLN A 96 8.05 13.28 -1.46
CA GLN A 96 8.34 11.97 -0.88
C GLN A 96 8.08 10.85 -1.90
N LEU A 97 6.98 10.92 -2.64
CA LEU A 97 6.68 9.99 -3.73
C LEU A 97 7.70 10.10 -4.87
N LEU A 98 7.99 11.32 -5.36
CA LEU A 98 9.00 11.53 -6.41
C LEU A 98 10.40 11.05 -6.02
N SER A 99 10.75 11.13 -4.73
CA SER A 99 12.01 10.60 -4.21
C SER A 99 12.08 9.07 -4.17
N ARG A 100 10.94 8.38 -4.37
CA ARG A 100 10.79 6.91 -4.25
C ARG A 100 11.26 6.34 -2.92
N ASN A 101 11.22 7.17 -1.87
CA ASN A 101 11.58 6.78 -0.51
C ASN A 101 10.69 7.54 0.49
N PRO A 102 9.36 7.29 0.46
CA PRO A 102 8.46 7.88 1.43
C PRO A 102 8.81 7.43 2.85
N ARG A 103 8.58 8.31 3.81
CA ARG A 103 8.77 8.00 5.24
C ARG A 103 7.51 7.43 5.90
N PHE A 104 6.47 7.18 5.10
CA PHE A 104 5.18 6.66 5.51
C PHE A 104 4.85 5.37 4.74
N ASP A 105 4.11 4.48 5.38
CA ASP A 105 3.56 3.28 4.76
C ASP A 105 2.12 3.52 4.27
N TRP A 106 1.37 4.35 5.00
CA TRP A 106 0.01 4.76 4.66
C TRP A 106 -0.07 6.28 4.66
N VAL A 107 -0.53 6.87 3.55
CA VAL A 107 -0.90 8.29 3.47
C VAL A 107 -2.41 8.47 3.26
N GLN A 108 -3.03 9.35 4.05
CA GLN A 108 -4.37 9.90 3.79
C GLN A 108 -4.20 11.29 3.19
N PHE A 109 -4.90 11.55 2.07
CA PHE A 109 -4.82 12.81 1.34
C PHE A 109 -6.16 13.16 0.67
N PRO A 110 -6.42 14.45 0.35
CA PRO A 110 -7.58 14.84 -0.44
C PRO A 110 -7.55 14.20 -1.81
N SER A 111 -8.66 13.57 -2.21
CA SER A 111 -8.82 12.84 -3.46
C SER A 111 -8.54 13.68 -4.72
N LEU A 112 -8.65 15.01 -4.65
CA LEU A 112 -8.30 15.92 -5.74
C LEU A 112 -6.83 15.80 -6.20
N PHE A 113 -5.94 15.28 -5.35
CA PHE A 113 -4.53 15.05 -5.67
C PHE A 113 -4.24 13.64 -6.18
N PHE A 114 -5.25 12.76 -6.28
CA PHE A 114 -5.06 11.36 -6.64
C PHE A 114 -4.35 11.19 -7.99
N GLY A 115 -4.80 11.88 -9.05
CA GLY A 115 -4.16 11.81 -10.36
C GLY A 115 -2.67 12.16 -10.33
N ALA A 116 -2.32 13.28 -9.69
CA ALA A 116 -0.92 13.71 -9.56
C ALA A 116 -0.05 12.70 -8.78
N PHE A 117 -0.62 11.99 -7.80
CA PHE A 117 0.11 10.98 -7.04
C PHE A 117 0.19 9.64 -7.79
N ALA A 118 -0.86 9.25 -8.50
CA ALA A 118 -0.87 8.07 -9.36
C ALA A 118 0.17 8.16 -10.48
N GLU A 119 0.32 9.35 -11.10
CA GLU A 119 1.33 9.61 -12.14
C GLU A 119 2.78 9.38 -11.66
N THR A 120 3.04 9.43 -10.35
CA THR A 120 4.38 9.12 -9.81
C THR A 120 4.74 7.64 -9.92
N GLY A 121 3.75 6.77 -10.13
CA GLY A 121 3.90 5.31 -10.14
C GLY A 121 4.34 4.75 -8.79
N GLN A 122 4.02 5.43 -7.68
CA GLN A 122 4.35 4.99 -6.32
C GLN A 122 3.13 4.57 -5.50
N LEU A 123 1.91 4.82 -5.99
CA LEU A 123 0.71 4.26 -5.39
C LEU A 123 0.59 2.80 -5.83
N GLU A 124 0.42 1.90 -4.86
CA GLU A 124 0.15 0.49 -5.16
C GLU A 124 -1.27 0.37 -5.74
N PRO A 125 -1.44 -0.20 -6.94
CA PRO A 125 -2.76 -0.48 -7.48
C PRO A 125 -3.44 -1.58 -6.64
N LEU A 126 -4.72 -1.37 -6.32
CA LEU A 126 -5.49 -2.30 -5.48
C LEU A 126 -6.43 -3.19 -6.29
N ASP A 127 -6.43 -3.11 -7.62
CA ASP A 127 -7.35 -3.84 -8.50
C ASP A 127 -7.34 -5.36 -8.22
N ALA A 128 -6.15 -5.97 -8.21
CA ALA A 128 -5.99 -7.39 -7.91
C ALA A 128 -6.42 -7.77 -6.48
N TYR A 129 -6.37 -6.82 -5.54
CA TYR A 129 -6.87 -7.04 -4.18
C TYR A 129 -8.41 -6.99 -4.14
N PHE A 130 -9.02 -6.08 -4.88
CA PHE A 130 -10.48 -5.99 -4.98
C PHE A 130 -11.11 -7.21 -5.67
N GLU A 131 -10.43 -7.84 -6.62
CA GLU A 131 -10.87 -9.10 -7.25
C GLU A 131 -11.07 -10.26 -6.24
N GLU A 132 -10.45 -10.20 -5.05
CA GLU A 132 -10.63 -11.23 -4.00
C GLU A 132 -11.94 -11.07 -3.20
N TYR A 133 -12.67 -9.96 -3.35
CA TYR A 133 -13.88 -9.66 -2.60
C TYR A 133 -15.12 -9.72 -3.50
N ALA A 134 -16.05 -10.62 -3.15
CA ALA A 134 -17.28 -10.84 -3.94
C ALA A 134 -18.16 -9.59 -4.12
N ASP A 135 -18.08 -8.64 -3.19
CA ASP A 135 -18.88 -7.41 -3.19
C ASP A 135 -18.08 -6.16 -3.61
N ALA A 136 -16.89 -6.33 -4.19
CA ALA A 136 -16.04 -5.21 -4.61
C ALA A 136 -16.75 -4.29 -5.62
N ASP A 137 -17.46 -4.86 -6.59
CA ASP A 137 -18.22 -4.09 -7.59
C ASP A 137 -19.28 -3.21 -6.93
N ALA A 138 -20.03 -3.75 -5.97
CA ALA A 138 -21.04 -2.99 -5.22
C ALA A 138 -20.42 -1.88 -4.37
N TYR A 139 -19.24 -2.12 -3.80
CA TYR A 139 -18.48 -1.09 -3.09
C TYR A 139 -18.01 0.01 -4.05
N HIS A 140 -17.46 -0.34 -5.22
CA HIS A 140 -17.04 0.65 -6.22
C HIS A 140 -18.22 1.47 -6.72
N ASP A 141 -19.35 0.86 -7.08
CA ASP A 141 -20.56 1.56 -7.49
C ASP A 141 -21.05 2.56 -6.43
N TRP A 142 -20.85 2.25 -5.14
CA TRP A 142 -21.26 3.11 -4.04
C TRP A 142 -20.29 4.28 -3.78
N VAL A 143 -18.96 4.03 -3.83
CA VAL A 143 -17.94 5.03 -3.44
C VAL A 143 -17.44 5.86 -4.63
N MET A 144 -17.48 5.30 -5.84
CA MET A 144 -16.95 5.91 -7.07
C MET A 144 -17.92 6.69 -7.97
N PRO A 145 -19.19 7.04 -7.61
CA PRO A 145 -20.02 7.87 -8.52
C PRO A 145 -19.35 9.20 -8.93
N ALA A 146 -18.48 9.75 -8.07
CA ALA A 146 -17.74 10.98 -8.33
C ALA A 146 -16.42 10.81 -9.11
N TYR A 147 -15.94 9.57 -9.30
CA TYR A 147 -14.63 9.27 -9.88
C TYR A 147 -14.67 8.27 -11.04
N GLY A 148 -15.83 7.68 -11.38
CA GLY A 148 -15.97 6.67 -12.43
C GLY A 148 -15.78 7.16 -13.87
N GLU A 149 -15.59 8.46 -14.10
CA GLU A 149 -15.33 9.04 -15.42
C GLU A 149 -13.83 9.30 -15.71
N PHE A 150 -12.93 8.94 -14.79
CA PHE A 150 -11.47 9.16 -14.92
C PHE A 150 -10.69 7.85 -15.05
#